data_AF-A0A1M3MX96-F1
#
_entry.id   AF-A0A1M3MX96-F1
#
_cell.length_a   1.000
_cell.length_b   1.000
_cell.length_c   1.000
_cell.angle_alpha   90.00
_cell.angle_beta   90.00
_cell.angle_gamma   90.00
#
_symmetry.space_group_name_H-M   'P 1'
#
loop_
_entity.id
_entity.type
_entity.pdbx_description
1 polymer ?
#
loop_
_entity_poly.entity_id
_entity_poly.type
_entity_poly.pdbx_seq_one_letter_code
_entity_poly.pdbx_strand_id
1 'polypeptide(L)'
;MNDDSHTALRGSHADAVALFRPKTPDKLKPFLDLDDESEESEGFYAEELEDGTMLVHTFQPFAVFEQNPSEAREWLAQFGEALPEVHDDPRGLLFFPDSCEPEGTTYDAVVEEVASGGIWIATSLVDDDDEDIAGGVSLAGLPPIDMETLQAFAGQLFGAAQGGPAEPATSYDVAKLFEGVQQHLLEALGMQDQLGAPPGGESGVEDEDEPGEDDPGASEPKPPR
;
A
#
# COMPACT_ATOMS: atom_id res chain seq x y z
N MET A 1 -24.67 -32.61 -33.51
CA MET A 1 -25.33 -31.50 -32.81
C MET A 1 -24.54 -31.32 -31.53
N ASN A 2 -23.43 -30.57 -31.61
CA ASN A 2 -22.68 -30.17 -30.43
C ASN A 2 -23.25 -28.81 -30.04
N ASP A 3 -23.83 -28.79 -28.86
CA ASP A 3 -24.56 -27.68 -28.29
C ASP A 3 -23.57 -26.57 -27.90
N ASP A 4 -23.86 -25.39 -28.42
CA ASP A 4 -23.10 -24.15 -28.37
C ASP A 4 -23.26 -23.51 -26.98
N SER A 5 -22.75 -24.18 -25.94
CA SER A 5 -22.80 -23.71 -24.55
C SER A 5 -21.54 -22.91 -24.19
N HIS A 6 -21.16 -21.93 -25.01
CA HIS A 6 -20.16 -20.90 -24.66
C HIS A 6 -20.82 -19.64 -24.06
N THR A 7 -21.99 -19.81 -23.42
CA THR A 7 -22.67 -18.76 -22.63
C THR A 7 -22.41 -18.96 -21.14
N ALA A 8 -21.17 -19.27 -20.75
CA ALA A 8 -20.79 -19.42 -19.35
C ALA A 8 -19.83 -18.27 -18.98
N LEU A 9 -20.33 -17.37 -18.13
CA LEU A 9 -19.56 -16.38 -17.39
C LEU A 9 -18.96 -15.23 -18.22
N ARG A 10 -19.80 -14.47 -18.93
CA ARG A 10 -19.61 -13.01 -18.85
C ARG A 10 -20.04 -12.58 -17.44
N GLY A 11 -19.25 -12.95 -16.43
CA GLY A 11 -19.30 -12.21 -15.17
C GLY A 11 -19.09 -10.75 -15.56
N SER A 12 -19.94 -9.84 -15.07
CA SER A 12 -19.66 -8.43 -15.23
C SER A 12 -18.26 -8.22 -14.67
N HIS A 13 -17.30 -7.96 -15.56
CA HIS A 13 -15.97 -7.60 -15.16
C HIS A 13 -16.13 -6.20 -14.60
N ALA A 14 -16.34 -6.13 -13.29
CA ALA A 14 -16.33 -4.87 -12.56
C ALA A 14 -14.95 -4.27 -12.76
N ASP A 15 -14.91 -3.03 -13.24
CA ASP A 15 -13.66 -2.29 -13.36
C ASP A 15 -13.20 -1.86 -11.95
N ALA A 16 -11.91 -1.65 -11.76
CA ALA A 16 -11.40 -1.16 -10.49
C ALA A 16 -11.50 0.36 -10.41
N VAL A 17 -11.86 0.83 -9.22
CA VAL A 17 -11.78 2.23 -8.80
C VAL A 17 -10.69 2.34 -7.75
N ALA A 18 -9.81 3.33 -7.90
CA ALA A 18 -8.75 3.65 -6.96
C ALA A 18 -9.12 4.90 -6.14
N LEU A 19 -9.02 4.80 -4.82
CA LEU A 19 -9.36 5.87 -3.89
C LEU A 19 -8.13 6.71 -3.51
N PHE A 20 -8.06 7.95 -3.98
CA PHE A 20 -6.98 8.89 -3.69
C PHE A 20 -7.36 9.88 -2.59
N ARG A 21 -6.47 10.06 -1.59
CA ARG A 21 -6.56 11.10 -0.57
C ARG A 21 -5.42 12.11 -0.76
N PRO A 22 -5.51 13.01 -1.75
CA PRO A 22 -4.40 13.89 -2.09
C PRO A 22 -4.15 14.94 -1.01
N LYS A 23 -2.87 15.13 -0.64
CA LYS A 23 -2.45 16.28 0.20
C LYS A 23 -2.63 17.59 -0.57
N THR A 24 -2.31 17.53 -1.87
CA THR A 24 -2.39 18.66 -2.78
C THR A 24 -3.18 18.23 -4.02
N PRO A 25 -4.52 18.38 -4.04
CA PRO A 25 -5.37 17.96 -5.15
C PRO A 25 -4.91 18.47 -6.52
N ASP A 26 -4.35 19.69 -6.57
CA ASP A 26 -3.85 20.30 -7.80
C ASP A 26 -2.68 19.54 -8.46
N LYS A 27 -1.97 18.68 -7.71
CA LYS A 27 -0.93 17.82 -8.28
C LYS A 27 -1.50 16.59 -9.00
N LEU A 28 -2.72 16.18 -8.65
CA LEU A 28 -3.39 15.03 -9.24
C LEU A 28 -4.18 15.43 -10.50
N LYS A 29 -4.74 16.66 -10.53
CA LYS A 29 -5.53 17.20 -11.66
C LYS A 29 -4.90 17.05 -13.06
N PRO A 30 -3.58 17.20 -13.28
CA PRO A 30 -3.01 17.03 -14.61
C PRO A 30 -3.14 15.62 -15.19
N PHE A 31 -3.39 14.62 -14.34
CA PHE A 31 -3.55 13.22 -14.73
C PHE A 31 -5.02 12.82 -14.87
N LEU A 32 -5.93 13.66 -14.37
CA LEU A 32 -7.35 13.35 -14.26
C LEU A 32 -8.16 14.14 -15.27
N ASP A 33 -9.20 13.49 -15.77
CA ASP A 33 -10.30 14.13 -16.44
C ASP A 33 -11.47 14.25 -15.47
N LEU A 34 -11.74 15.48 -15.02
CA LEU A 34 -12.83 15.79 -14.09
C LEU A 34 -14.10 16.27 -14.81
N ASP A 35 -14.02 16.52 -16.12
CA ASP A 35 -15.12 17.04 -16.92
C ASP A 35 -15.88 15.88 -17.59
N ASP A 36 -17.09 15.57 -17.11
CA ASP A 36 -18.00 14.55 -17.69
C ASP A 36 -18.29 14.75 -19.19
N GLU A 37 -18.04 15.95 -19.73
CA GLU A 37 -18.39 16.34 -21.10
C GLU A 37 -17.21 16.32 -22.08
N SER A 38 -15.98 16.03 -21.63
CA SER A 38 -14.78 16.14 -22.47
C SER A 38 -14.45 14.83 -23.18
N GLU A 39 -15.03 14.61 -24.37
CA GLU A 39 -14.68 13.45 -25.23
C GLU A 39 -13.21 13.47 -25.74
N GLU A 40 -12.45 14.54 -25.49
CA GLU A 40 -11.09 14.76 -26.01
C GLU A 40 -9.99 14.71 -24.93
N SER A 41 -10.31 14.42 -23.68
CA SER A 41 -9.31 14.37 -22.61
C SER A 41 -8.51 13.06 -22.64
N GLU A 42 -7.19 13.15 -22.53
CA GLU A 42 -6.29 11.97 -22.45
C GLU A 42 -6.12 11.46 -21.01
N GLY A 43 -6.84 12.03 -20.03
CA GLY A 43 -6.73 11.71 -18.61
C GLY A 43 -7.60 10.55 -18.11
N PHE A 44 -7.36 10.11 -16.89
CA PHE A 44 -8.23 9.14 -16.21
C PHE A 44 -9.50 9.83 -15.73
N TYR A 45 -10.66 9.28 -16.06
CA TYR A 45 -11.91 9.73 -15.47
C TYR A 45 -11.88 9.61 -13.95
N ALA A 46 -12.24 10.69 -13.26
CA ALA A 46 -12.28 10.72 -11.81
C ALA A 46 -13.42 11.56 -11.25
N GLU A 47 -13.95 11.15 -10.11
CA GLU A 47 -14.99 11.86 -9.37
C GLU A 47 -14.41 12.48 -8.10
N GLU A 48 -14.59 13.79 -7.92
CA GLU A 48 -14.17 14.51 -6.72
C GLU A 48 -15.28 14.46 -5.65
N LEU A 49 -14.91 14.07 -4.42
CA LEU A 49 -15.79 14.04 -3.25
C LEU A 49 -15.73 15.37 -2.46
N GLU A 50 -16.59 15.53 -1.46
CA GLU A 50 -16.74 16.80 -0.72
C GLU A 50 -15.48 17.23 0.06
N ASP A 51 -14.62 16.28 0.43
CA ASP A 51 -13.38 16.52 1.17
C ASP A 51 -12.12 16.60 0.27
N GLY A 52 -12.29 16.63 -1.06
CA GLY A 52 -11.20 16.67 -2.04
C GLY A 52 -10.57 15.30 -2.34
N THR A 53 -11.15 14.23 -1.81
CA THR A 53 -10.85 12.85 -2.20
C THR A 53 -11.26 12.62 -3.65
N MET A 54 -10.50 11.78 -4.36
CA MET A 54 -10.77 11.47 -5.77
C MET A 54 -11.01 9.96 -5.96
N LEU A 55 -12.10 9.61 -6.63
CA LEU A 55 -12.39 8.26 -7.10
C LEU A 55 -11.91 8.14 -8.55
N VAL A 56 -10.77 7.48 -8.77
CA VAL A 56 -10.16 7.37 -10.10
C VAL A 56 -10.51 6.03 -10.72
N HIS A 57 -11.19 6.04 -11.86
CA HIS A 57 -11.59 4.83 -12.57
C HIS A 57 -10.42 4.33 -13.43
N THR A 58 -10.00 3.09 -13.17
CA THR A 58 -8.82 2.51 -13.85
C THR A 58 -9.11 1.98 -15.25
N PHE A 59 -10.39 1.70 -15.56
CA PHE A 59 -10.85 0.97 -16.75
C PHE A 59 -10.19 -0.41 -16.95
N GLN A 60 -9.61 -0.97 -15.87
CA GLN A 60 -9.07 -2.31 -15.83
C GLN A 60 -9.92 -3.18 -14.91
N PRO A 61 -10.14 -4.47 -15.23
CA PRO A 61 -10.95 -5.33 -14.38
C PRO A 61 -10.35 -5.48 -12.98
N PHE A 62 -11.17 -5.32 -11.94
CA PHE A 62 -10.74 -5.45 -10.54
C PHE A 62 -10.01 -6.78 -10.24
N ALA A 63 -10.47 -7.87 -10.88
CA ALA A 63 -9.87 -9.19 -10.75
C ALA A 63 -8.38 -9.25 -11.18
N VAL A 64 -7.93 -8.34 -12.06
CA VAL A 64 -6.51 -8.24 -12.46
C VAL A 64 -5.67 -7.84 -11.26
N PHE A 65 -6.08 -6.80 -10.52
CA PHE A 65 -5.37 -6.32 -9.35
C PHE A 65 -5.47 -7.27 -8.16
N GLU A 66 -6.63 -7.93 -7.99
CA GLU A 66 -6.82 -8.94 -6.93
C GLU A 66 -5.88 -10.14 -7.12
N GLN A 67 -5.75 -10.63 -8.36
CA GLN A 67 -4.89 -11.77 -8.68
C GLN A 67 -3.42 -11.39 -8.77
N ASN A 68 -3.12 -10.17 -9.22
CA ASN A 68 -1.75 -9.68 -9.37
C ASN A 68 -1.61 -8.23 -8.88
N PRO A 69 -1.34 -8.01 -7.58
CA PRO A 69 -1.16 -6.67 -7.02
C PRO A 69 0.00 -5.86 -7.64
N SER A 70 0.92 -6.48 -8.40
CA SER A 70 1.96 -5.73 -9.11
C SER A 70 1.38 -4.90 -10.27
N GLU A 71 0.29 -5.35 -10.90
CA GLU A 71 -0.40 -4.59 -11.96
C GLU A 71 -0.92 -3.26 -11.43
N ALA A 72 -1.37 -3.22 -10.17
CA ALA A 72 -1.81 -1.99 -9.52
C ALA A 72 -0.65 -1.02 -9.35
N ARG A 73 0.57 -1.52 -9.08
CA ARG A 73 1.78 -0.69 -8.99
C ARG A 73 2.20 -0.16 -10.35
N GLU A 74 2.17 -1.00 -11.37
CA GLU A 74 2.44 -0.57 -12.76
C GLU A 74 1.44 0.52 -13.19
N TRP A 75 0.16 0.36 -12.83
CA TRP A 75 -0.84 1.40 -13.06
C TRP A 75 -0.53 2.69 -12.28
N LEU A 76 -0.14 2.58 -11.00
CA LEU A 76 0.23 3.73 -10.16
C LEU A 76 1.53 4.42 -10.62
N ALA A 77 2.44 3.73 -11.29
CA ALA A 77 3.68 4.30 -11.82
C ALA A 77 3.42 5.42 -12.84
N GLN A 78 2.22 5.47 -13.44
CA GLN A 78 1.82 6.53 -14.36
C GLN A 78 1.73 7.92 -13.69
N PHE A 79 1.53 7.97 -12.37
CA PHE A 79 1.56 9.21 -11.58
C PHE A 79 3.00 9.66 -11.26
N GLY A 80 3.99 8.78 -11.45
CA GLY A 80 5.42 9.06 -11.26
C GLY A 80 5.74 9.69 -9.91
N GLU A 81 6.63 10.69 -9.93
CA GLU A 81 7.08 11.43 -8.74
C GLU A 81 5.95 12.20 -8.01
N ALA A 82 4.76 12.32 -8.61
CA ALA A 82 3.62 12.95 -7.94
C ALA A 82 2.98 12.01 -6.91
N LEU A 83 3.18 10.69 -7.00
CA LEU A 83 2.47 9.69 -6.20
C LEU A 83 2.52 9.94 -4.68
N PRO A 84 3.67 10.28 -4.06
CA PRO A 84 3.74 10.56 -2.62
C PRO A 84 2.97 11.80 -2.16
N GLU A 85 2.68 12.71 -3.09
CA GLU A 85 1.99 13.99 -2.83
C GLU A 85 0.49 13.90 -3.11
N VAL A 86 0.07 12.93 -3.92
CA VAL A 86 -1.33 12.69 -4.29
C VAL A 86 -2.01 11.65 -3.40
N HIS A 87 -1.33 11.10 -2.40
CA HIS A 87 -1.93 10.21 -1.41
C HIS A 87 -1.30 10.33 -0.01
N ASP A 88 -2.13 10.48 1.03
CA ASP A 88 -1.70 10.64 2.44
C ASP A 88 -1.99 9.44 3.35
N ASP A 89 -2.65 8.38 2.88
CA ASP A 89 -2.92 7.24 3.75
C ASP A 89 -1.69 6.31 3.87
N PRO A 90 -1.16 6.05 5.07
CA PRO A 90 -0.02 5.16 5.27
C PRO A 90 -0.33 3.69 4.92
N ARG A 91 -1.61 3.30 4.78
CA ARG A 91 -2.03 1.97 4.32
C ARG A 91 -1.84 1.79 2.80
N GLY A 92 -1.69 2.89 2.06
CA GLY A 92 -1.65 2.92 0.60
C GLY A 92 -3.01 3.20 -0.03
N LEU A 93 -3.13 2.99 -1.35
CA LEU A 93 -4.39 3.20 -2.06
C LEU A 93 -5.33 2.00 -1.93
N LEU A 94 -6.61 2.29 -1.71
CA LEU A 94 -7.67 1.30 -1.72
C LEU A 94 -8.20 1.16 -3.16
N PHE A 95 -8.08 -0.04 -3.72
CA PHE A 95 -8.70 -0.43 -4.98
C PHE A 95 -9.94 -1.26 -4.67
N PHE A 96 -11.05 -1.00 -5.32
CA PHE A 96 -12.30 -1.75 -5.13
C PHE A 96 -13.09 -1.84 -6.45
N PRO A 97 -13.99 -2.82 -6.61
CA PRO A 97 -14.78 -2.95 -7.83
C PRO A 97 -15.83 -1.84 -7.94
N ASP A 98 -16.01 -1.29 -9.14
CA ASP A 98 -17.01 -0.25 -9.46
C ASP A 98 -18.44 -0.63 -9.05
N SER A 99 -18.77 -1.93 -9.10
CA SER A 99 -20.04 -2.50 -8.65
C SER A 99 -20.39 -2.26 -7.16
N CYS A 100 -19.45 -1.76 -6.35
CA CYS A 100 -19.72 -1.37 -4.97
C CYS A 100 -20.56 -0.10 -4.84
N GLU A 101 -20.49 0.83 -5.80
CA GLU A 101 -21.26 2.10 -5.83
C GLU A 101 -21.39 2.79 -4.43
N PRO A 102 -20.28 3.24 -3.81
CA PRO A 102 -20.33 3.83 -2.47
C PRO A 102 -21.21 5.09 -2.41
N GLU A 103 -21.94 5.26 -1.32
CA GLU A 103 -22.80 6.44 -1.07
C GLU A 103 -22.05 7.55 -0.31
N GLY A 104 -20.95 7.21 0.36
CA GLY A 104 -20.13 8.14 1.12
C GLY A 104 -19.53 9.28 0.29
N THR A 105 -19.61 10.51 0.81
CA THR A 105 -19.08 11.73 0.17
C THR A 105 -17.73 12.19 0.74
N THR A 106 -17.10 11.37 1.58
CA THR A 106 -15.80 11.65 2.20
C THR A 106 -14.93 10.39 2.19
N TYR A 107 -13.61 10.56 2.30
CA TYR A 107 -12.65 9.45 2.31
C TYR A 107 -13.02 8.36 3.32
N ASP A 108 -13.22 8.77 4.59
CA ASP A 108 -13.43 7.82 5.68
C ASP A 108 -14.77 7.07 5.51
N ALA A 109 -15.81 7.73 4.99
CA ALA A 109 -17.10 7.10 4.71
C ALA A 109 -16.99 6.04 3.59
N VAL A 110 -16.34 6.40 2.47
CA VAL A 110 -16.11 5.46 1.36
C VAL A 110 -15.27 4.26 1.82
N VAL A 111 -14.21 4.50 2.59
CA VAL A 111 -13.38 3.42 3.15
C VAL A 111 -14.19 2.48 4.04
N GLU A 112 -15.07 3.00 4.92
CA GLU A 112 -15.91 2.16 5.77
C GLU A 112 -16.83 1.24 4.96
N GLU A 113 -17.36 1.73 3.84
CA GLU A 113 -18.25 0.98 2.95
C GLU A 113 -17.50 -0.10 2.14
N VAL A 114 -16.38 0.26 1.50
CA VAL A 114 -15.75 -0.57 0.46
C VAL A 114 -14.53 -1.36 0.94
N ALA A 115 -13.93 -1.04 2.10
CA ALA A 115 -12.69 -1.69 2.55
C ALA A 115 -12.83 -3.20 2.77
N SER A 116 -14.05 -3.70 3.00
CA SER A 116 -14.29 -5.14 3.15
C SER A 116 -14.19 -5.93 1.83
N GLY A 117 -14.41 -5.27 0.70
CA GLY A 117 -14.36 -5.86 -0.65
C GLY A 117 -13.20 -5.36 -1.51
N GLY A 118 -12.45 -4.37 -1.04
CA GLY A 118 -11.29 -3.81 -1.72
C GLY A 118 -9.96 -4.44 -1.30
N ILE A 119 -8.90 -4.05 -1.99
CA ILE A 119 -7.51 -4.39 -1.70
C ILE A 119 -6.68 -3.12 -1.48
N TRP A 120 -5.77 -3.17 -0.51
CA TRP A 120 -4.86 -2.06 -0.21
C TRP A 120 -3.52 -2.26 -0.92
N ILE A 121 -3.08 -1.25 -1.66
CA ILE A 121 -1.83 -1.25 -2.42
C ILE A 121 -0.91 -0.18 -1.84
N ALA A 122 0.14 -0.62 -1.15
CA ALA A 122 1.13 0.27 -0.54
C ALA A 122 1.86 1.12 -1.60
N THR A 123 1.90 2.44 -1.41
CA THR A 123 2.57 3.39 -2.32
C THR A 123 4.08 3.42 -2.15
N SER A 124 4.59 3.08 -0.96
CA SER A 124 6.03 3.10 -0.65
C SER A 124 6.87 2.14 -1.50
N LEU A 125 6.23 1.25 -2.27
CA LEU A 125 6.88 0.28 -3.13
C LEU A 125 7.01 0.76 -4.59
N VAL A 126 6.56 1.98 -4.91
CA VAL A 126 6.59 2.52 -6.28
C VAL A 126 7.81 3.44 -6.51
N ASP A 127 8.42 3.95 -5.44
CA ASP A 127 9.59 4.86 -5.49
C ASP A 127 10.95 4.15 -5.61
N ASP A 128 11.00 2.83 -5.45
CA ASP A 128 12.25 2.09 -5.64
C ASP A 128 12.45 1.87 -7.14
N ASP A 129 13.28 2.72 -7.77
CA ASP A 129 13.89 2.51 -9.09
C ASP A 129 14.29 1.02 -9.27
N ASP A 130 13.39 0.25 -9.90
CA ASP A 130 13.48 -1.18 -10.18
C ASP A 130 14.59 -1.52 -11.20
N GLU A 131 15.63 -0.69 -11.34
CA GLU A 131 16.86 -1.09 -12.04
C GLU A 131 17.69 -2.12 -11.24
N ASP A 132 17.39 -2.37 -9.96
CA ASP A 132 18.16 -3.32 -9.12
C ASP A 132 17.37 -4.49 -8.49
N ILE A 133 16.03 -4.58 -8.57
CA ILE A 133 15.26 -5.68 -7.94
C ILE A 133 14.98 -6.89 -8.86
N ALA A 134 15.46 -6.85 -10.11
CA ALA A 134 15.88 -8.09 -10.78
C ALA A 134 17.05 -8.79 -10.04
N GLY A 135 17.64 -8.15 -9.03
CA GLY A 135 18.35 -8.77 -7.91
C GLY A 135 17.36 -9.34 -6.89
N GLY A 136 16.73 -10.47 -7.20
CA GLY A 136 15.98 -11.25 -6.22
C GLY A 136 16.78 -11.35 -4.93
N VAL A 137 16.14 -11.04 -3.77
CA VAL A 137 16.71 -11.01 -2.42
C VAL A 137 18.13 -11.53 -2.42
N SER A 138 19.10 -10.63 -2.57
CA SER A 138 20.49 -11.05 -2.54
C SER A 138 20.76 -11.48 -1.09
N LEU A 139 20.56 -12.78 -0.84
CA LEU A 139 21.11 -13.57 0.26
C LEU A 139 22.64 -13.44 0.32
N ALA A 140 23.29 -12.55 -0.43
CA ALA A 140 24.74 -12.33 -0.43
C ALA A 140 25.31 -11.89 0.94
N GLY A 141 24.47 -11.53 1.91
CA GLY A 141 24.86 -11.36 3.31
C GLY A 141 24.46 -12.50 4.25
N LEU A 142 23.58 -13.40 3.81
CA LEU A 142 23.15 -14.55 4.59
C LEU A 142 23.94 -15.78 4.14
N PRO A 143 24.44 -16.62 5.06
CA PRO A 143 25.08 -17.87 4.65
C PRO A 143 24.09 -18.66 3.77
N PRO A 144 24.57 -19.32 2.71
CA PRO A 144 23.70 -20.15 1.88
C PRO A 144 22.97 -21.15 2.78
N ILE A 145 21.64 -21.06 2.82
CA ILE A 145 20.82 -22.03 3.54
C ILE A 145 21.01 -23.35 2.82
N ASP A 146 21.67 -24.29 3.47
CA ASP A 146 21.88 -25.60 2.89
C ASP A 146 20.57 -26.39 2.92
N MET A 147 20.45 -27.36 2.01
CA MET A 147 19.23 -28.17 1.86
C MET A 147 18.89 -28.96 3.13
N GLU A 148 19.88 -29.31 3.96
CA GLU A 148 19.68 -30.00 5.24
C GLU A 148 19.01 -29.08 6.25
N THR A 149 19.42 -27.81 6.34
CA THR A 149 18.73 -26.79 7.17
C THR A 149 17.30 -26.57 6.71
N LEU A 150 17.07 -26.54 5.39
CA LEU A 150 15.72 -26.38 4.82
C LEU A 150 14.83 -27.61 5.08
N GLN A 151 15.41 -28.82 5.02
CA GLN A 151 14.73 -30.06 5.41
C GLN A 151 14.47 -30.17 6.91
N ALA A 152 15.40 -29.70 7.76
CA ALA A 152 15.23 -29.67 9.21
C ALA A 152 14.11 -28.70 9.60
N PHE A 153 14.06 -27.52 8.96
CA PHE A 153 12.99 -26.55 9.16
C PHE A 153 11.62 -27.11 8.72
N ALA A 154 11.55 -27.73 7.54
CA ALA A 154 10.33 -28.41 7.08
C ALA A 154 9.95 -29.56 8.03
N GLY A 155 10.92 -30.34 8.50
CA GLY A 155 10.72 -31.40 9.48
C GLY A 155 10.22 -30.89 10.83
N GLN A 156 10.62 -29.71 11.26
CA GLN A 156 10.13 -29.08 12.49
C GLN A 156 8.72 -28.52 12.32
N LEU A 157 8.43 -27.93 11.14
CA LEU A 157 7.13 -27.40 10.80
C LEU A 157 6.06 -28.50 10.69
N PHE A 158 6.38 -29.61 10.03
CA PHE A 158 5.45 -30.73 9.83
C PHE A 158 5.55 -31.82 10.91
N GLY A 159 6.67 -31.90 11.62
CA GLY A 159 6.93 -32.94 12.63
C GLY A 159 6.31 -32.68 13.99
N ALA A 160 5.93 -31.44 14.31
CA ALA A 160 5.16 -31.14 15.52
C ALA A 160 3.71 -31.65 15.45
N ALA A 161 3.21 -31.95 14.25
CA ALA A 161 1.84 -32.44 14.01
C ALA A 161 1.78 -33.96 13.81
N GLN A 162 2.52 -34.75 14.62
CA GLN A 162 2.46 -36.19 14.51
C GLN A 162 1.24 -36.74 15.25
N GLY A 163 0.06 -36.74 14.59
CA GLY A 163 -1.09 -37.55 15.03
C GLY A 163 -2.51 -37.16 14.60
N GLY A 164 -2.72 -36.06 13.86
CA GLY A 164 -4.07 -35.60 13.47
C GLY A 164 -4.27 -35.50 11.95
N PRO A 165 -5.51 -35.63 11.45
CA PRO A 165 -5.81 -35.39 10.03
C PRO A 165 -5.43 -33.94 9.65
N ALA A 166 -4.75 -33.78 8.51
CA ALA A 166 -4.27 -32.49 8.04
C ALA A 166 -5.46 -31.53 7.78
N GLU A 167 -5.64 -30.56 8.66
CA GLU A 167 -6.53 -29.42 8.41
C GLU A 167 -5.79 -28.41 7.49
N PRO A 168 -6.50 -27.73 6.58
CA PRO A 168 -5.89 -26.72 5.72
C PRO A 168 -5.34 -25.57 6.57
N ALA A 169 -4.08 -25.22 6.35
CA ALA A 169 -3.42 -24.13 7.05
C ALA A 169 -4.21 -22.83 6.86
N THR A 170 -4.59 -22.20 7.97
CA THR A 170 -5.30 -20.92 7.98
C THR A 170 -4.28 -19.78 7.81
N SER A 171 -4.75 -18.60 7.43
CA SER A 171 -3.91 -17.38 7.37
C SER A 171 -3.24 -17.06 8.72
N TYR A 172 -3.83 -17.50 9.84
CA TYR A 172 -3.24 -17.40 11.18
C TYR A 172 -2.00 -18.30 11.35
N ASP A 173 -2.00 -19.49 10.74
CA ASP A 173 -0.86 -20.42 10.77
C ASP A 173 0.33 -19.86 9.95
N VAL A 174 0.04 -19.13 8.87
CA VAL A 174 1.07 -18.45 8.06
C VAL A 174 1.70 -17.28 8.81
N ALA A 175 0.92 -16.49 9.55
CA ALA A 175 1.44 -15.39 10.37
C ALA A 175 2.36 -15.90 11.49
N LYS A 176 1.96 -16.99 12.18
CA LYS A 176 2.78 -17.68 13.20
C LYS A 176 4.08 -18.25 12.61
N LEU A 177 4.02 -18.75 11.38
CA LEU A 177 5.19 -19.25 10.66
C LEU A 177 6.18 -18.11 10.37
N PHE A 178 5.68 -16.96 9.91
CA PHE A 178 6.52 -15.80 9.63
C PHE A 178 7.17 -15.23 10.90
N GLU A 179 6.43 -15.16 12.01
CA GLU A 179 6.93 -14.74 13.32
C GLU A 179 8.05 -15.68 13.82
N GLY A 180 7.89 -16.99 13.65
CA GLY A 180 8.92 -17.98 13.98
C GLY A 180 10.17 -17.87 13.12
N VAL A 181 10.03 -17.59 11.83
CA VAL A 181 11.16 -17.36 10.91
C VAL A 181 11.93 -16.10 11.30
N GLN A 182 11.22 -15.00 11.61
CA GLN A 182 11.86 -13.76 12.09
C GLN A 182 12.65 -14.01 13.37
N GLN A 183 12.05 -14.69 14.35
CA GLN A 183 12.71 -14.97 15.63
C GLN A 183 13.96 -15.84 15.45
N HIS A 184 13.91 -16.83 14.56
CA HIS A 184 15.07 -17.68 14.27
C HIS A 184 16.17 -16.94 13.51
N LEU A 185 15.83 -16.02 12.60
CA LEU A 185 16.79 -15.13 11.94
C LEU A 185 17.50 -14.21 12.94
N LEU A 186 16.76 -13.62 13.87
CA LEU A 186 17.30 -12.79 14.95
C LEU A 186 18.26 -13.57 15.86
N GLU A 187 17.94 -14.83 16.17
CA GLU A 187 18.80 -15.72 16.95
C GLU A 187 20.07 -16.13 16.17
N ALA A 188 19.92 -16.52 14.91
CA ALA A 188 21.04 -16.93 14.05
C ALA A 188 22.04 -15.80 13.76
N LEU A 189 21.57 -14.54 13.70
CA LEU A 189 22.41 -13.36 13.53
C LEU A 189 23.10 -12.92 14.83
N GLY A 190 22.87 -13.59 15.96
CA GLY A 190 23.51 -13.28 17.24
C GLY A 190 23.15 -11.89 17.79
N MET A 191 22.05 -11.29 17.33
CA MET A 191 21.62 -9.94 17.73
C MET A 191 20.94 -9.89 19.10
N GLN A 192 20.75 -11.03 19.77
CA GLN A 192 20.11 -11.09 21.10
C GLN A 192 20.93 -10.42 22.22
N ASP A 193 22.25 -10.29 22.08
CA ASP A 193 23.11 -9.71 23.13
C ASP A 193 23.09 -8.16 23.17
N GLN A 194 22.47 -7.49 22.19
CA GLN A 194 22.52 -6.02 22.09
C GLN A 194 21.28 -5.31 22.66
N LEU A 195 20.22 -6.03 23.00
CA LEU A 195 18.97 -5.46 23.55
C LEU A 195 18.88 -5.48 25.09
N GLY A 196 19.95 -5.89 25.78
CA GLY A 196 19.95 -6.10 27.24
C GLY A 196 20.66 -5.06 28.11
N ALA A 197 21.36 -4.08 27.53
CA ALA A 197 22.07 -3.07 28.31
C ALA A 197 21.36 -1.70 28.21
N PRO A 198 20.78 -1.16 29.30
CA PRO A 198 20.36 0.24 29.31
C PRO A 198 21.62 1.10 29.11
N PRO A 199 21.66 2.03 28.14
CA PRO A 199 22.74 3.00 28.06
C PRO A 199 22.63 3.92 29.27
N GLY A 200 23.38 3.59 30.32
CA GLY A 200 23.81 4.55 31.33
C GLY A 200 24.82 5.48 30.67
N GLY A 201 24.35 6.62 30.17
CA GLY A 201 25.14 7.60 29.45
C GLY A 201 24.57 8.99 29.66
N GLU A 202 24.82 9.51 30.87
CA GLU A 202 25.11 10.90 31.21
C GLU A 202 24.30 12.01 30.51
N SER A 203 23.46 12.65 31.33
CA SER A 203 22.91 13.98 31.15
C SER A 203 23.96 14.99 30.69
N GLY A 204 23.86 15.41 29.42
CA GLY A 204 24.41 16.67 28.92
C GLY A 204 23.24 17.59 28.59
N VAL A 205 22.76 18.33 29.58
CA VAL A 205 21.87 19.48 29.36
C VAL A 205 22.77 20.62 28.93
N GLU A 206 22.84 20.87 27.63
CA GLU A 206 23.30 22.14 27.11
C GLU A 206 22.04 22.94 26.76
N ASP A 207 21.58 23.69 27.78
CA ASP A 207 20.76 24.88 27.60
C ASP A 207 21.55 25.86 26.73
N GLU A 208 21.27 25.87 25.43
CA GLU A 208 21.60 27.00 24.57
C GLU A 208 20.32 27.83 24.38
N ASP A 209 20.17 28.79 25.29
CA ASP A 209 19.70 30.15 25.00
C ASP A 209 19.95 30.51 23.53
N GLU A 210 18.91 30.84 22.76
CA GLU A 210 18.99 32.04 21.93
C GLU A 210 17.67 32.83 21.89
N PRO A 211 17.77 34.17 21.90
CA PRO A 211 16.66 35.10 22.08
C PRO A 211 16.17 35.67 20.75
N GLY A 212 14.94 36.17 20.71
CA GLY A 212 14.54 37.11 19.65
C GLY A 212 13.07 37.14 19.32
N GLU A 213 12.25 37.62 20.28
CA GLU A 213 11.00 38.27 19.96
C GLU A 213 11.31 39.59 19.24
N ASP A 214 11.02 39.72 17.94
CA ASP A 214 10.81 41.02 17.29
C ASP A 214 10.16 40.81 15.92
N ASP A 215 8.81 40.86 15.87
CA ASP A 215 8.12 41.40 14.68
C ASP A 215 6.88 42.20 15.09
N PRO A 216 7.01 43.53 15.30
CA PRO A 216 5.89 44.45 15.32
C PRO A 216 5.70 45.05 13.92
N GLY A 217 5.14 44.28 12.99
CA GLY A 217 4.92 44.68 11.60
C GLY A 217 3.48 44.96 11.21
N ALA A 218 2.73 45.73 12.00
CA ALA A 218 1.41 46.22 11.59
C ALA A 218 1.48 47.07 10.31
N SER A 219 0.71 46.71 9.27
CA SER A 219 0.20 47.64 8.26
C SER A 219 -0.95 47.04 7.46
N GLU A 220 -2.17 47.28 7.93
CA GLU A 220 -3.36 47.36 7.06
C GLU A 220 -3.30 48.63 6.20
N PRO A 221 -3.61 48.53 4.89
CA PRO A 221 -4.27 49.61 4.20
C PRO A 221 -5.58 49.16 3.52
N LYS A 222 -6.68 49.51 4.20
CA LYS A 222 -7.94 50.12 3.73
C LYS A 222 -8.34 49.99 2.23
N PRO A 223 -9.60 49.62 1.91
CA PRO A 223 -10.13 49.62 0.54
C PRO A 223 -10.47 51.03 0.01
N PRO A 224 -10.28 51.31 -1.28
CA PRO A 224 -10.96 52.41 -1.97
C PRO A 224 -12.37 52.01 -2.45
N ARG A 225 -13.24 53.02 -2.47
CA ARG A 225 -14.69 53.00 -2.72
C ARG A 225 -15.10 52.66 -4.14
#